data_AF-A0A7T5R3H5-F1
#
_entry.id   AF-A0A7T5R3H5-F1
#
_cell.length_a   1.000
_cell.length_b   1.000
_cell.length_c   1.000
_cell.angle_alpha   90.00
_cell.angle_beta   90.00
_cell.angle_gamma   90.00
#
_symmetry.space_group_name_H-M   'P 1'
#
loop_
_entity.id
_entity.type
_entity.pdbx_description
1 polymer ?
#
loop_
_entity_poly.entity_id
_entity_poly.type
_entity_poly.pdbx_seq_one_letter_code
_entity_poly.pdbx_strand_id
1 'polypeptide(L)'
;MKPIRRKFYKSFCAALAACIFFSAFPALAQPLTPEQKAAIEKAVKDSLKDADSAQFKWLDYIGEDIGGIYCGMVNAKNGFGGYAGYSPYVGYLVKTESGYKASIIHIGADDPNDGKTAAIINSCAKEGYHFTD
;
A
#
# COMPACT_ATOMS: atom_id res chain seq x y z
N MET A 1 -71.14 -13.93 -42.61
CA MET A 1 -70.23 -12.75 -42.56
C MET A 1 -69.22 -12.98 -41.42
N LYS A 2 -67.95 -13.27 -41.74
CA LYS A 2 -66.77 -13.27 -40.84
C LYS A 2 -66.00 -11.94 -41.07
N PRO A 3 -64.95 -11.60 -40.31
CA PRO A 3 -64.68 -11.63 -38.86
C PRO A 3 -64.22 -10.22 -38.37
N ILE A 4 -63.80 -9.98 -37.11
CA ILE A 4 -62.82 -8.95 -36.63
C ILE A 4 -62.83 -8.95 -35.09
N ARG A 5 -61.78 -8.83 -34.27
CA ARG A 5 -60.35 -9.22 -34.23
C ARG A 5 -59.97 -9.18 -32.72
N ARG A 6 -59.12 -10.09 -32.25
CA ARG A 6 -58.43 -10.00 -30.94
C ARG A 6 -57.17 -9.10 -31.03
N LYS A 7 -56.70 -8.65 -29.86
CA LYS A 7 -55.45 -7.89 -29.50
C LYS A 7 -55.68 -6.37 -29.41
N PHE A 8 -55.21 -5.66 -28.39
CA PHE A 8 -53.82 -5.61 -27.92
C PHE A 8 -53.68 -5.28 -26.42
N TYR A 9 -52.81 -6.06 -25.77
CA TYR A 9 -52.10 -5.82 -24.51
C TYR A 9 -51.69 -4.34 -24.29
N LYS A 10 -51.89 -3.79 -23.09
CA LYS A 10 -50.99 -2.75 -22.54
C LYS A 10 -50.84 -2.88 -21.02
N SER A 11 -49.58 -3.08 -20.64
CA SER A 11 -48.92 -2.62 -19.42
C SER A 11 -49.49 -3.05 -18.08
N PHE A 12 -48.93 -4.13 -17.53
CA PHE A 12 -48.53 -4.15 -16.12
C PHE A 12 -47.46 -5.22 -15.92
N CYS A 13 -46.19 -4.87 -16.15
CA CYS A 13 -45.04 -5.63 -15.65
C CYS A 13 -43.81 -4.75 -15.75
N ALA A 14 -43.32 -4.25 -14.62
CA ALA A 14 -41.89 -4.12 -14.32
C ALA A 14 -41.74 -3.44 -12.95
N ALA A 15 -41.92 -4.20 -11.87
CA ALA A 15 -41.22 -3.88 -10.63
C ALA A 15 -39.75 -4.23 -10.86
N LEU A 16 -38.97 -3.28 -11.38
CA LEU A 16 -37.51 -3.39 -11.42
C LEU A 16 -36.99 -3.15 -10.00
N ALA A 17 -36.86 -4.23 -9.25
CA ALA A 17 -35.99 -4.26 -8.08
C ALA A 17 -34.56 -4.08 -8.58
N ALA A 18 -34.13 -2.82 -8.69
CA ALA A 18 -32.72 -2.49 -8.90
C ALA A 18 -31.98 -2.81 -7.59
N CYS A 19 -31.54 -4.06 -7.44
CA CYS A 19 -30.53 -4.41 -6.46
C CYS A 19 -29.27 -3.63 -6.81
N ILE A 20 -29.07 -2.49 -6.14
CA ILE A 20 -27.79 -1.79 -6.13
C ILE A 20 -26.84 -2.73 -5.38
N PHE A 21 -26.16 -3.61 -6.12
CA PHE A 21 -24.98 -4.30 -5.62
C PHE A 21 -23.93 -3.23 -5.36
N PHE A 22 -23.89 -2.71 -4.14
CA PHE A 22 -22.77 -1.91 -3.64
C PHE A 22 -21.61 -2.90 -3.44
N SER A 23 -20.96 -3.30 -4.53
CA SER A 23 -19.74 -4.08 -4.45
C SER A 23 -18.70 -3.21 -3.77
N ALA A 24 -18.41 -3.50 -2.51
CA ALA A 24 -17.23 -2.97 -1.84
C ALA A 24 -16.02 -3.45 -2.65
N PHE A 25 -15.49 -2.56 -3.50
CA PHE A 25 -14.22 -2.82 -4.15
C PHE A 25 -13.18 -2.83 -3.02
N PRO A 26 -12.46 -3.95 -2.80
CA PRO A 26 -11.36 -3.93 -1.86
C PRO A 26 -10.38 -2.85 -2.28
N ALA A 27 -9.85 -2.09 -1.32
CA ALA A 27 -8.78 -1.14 -1.56
C ALA A 27 -7.61 -1.92 -2.17
N LEU A 28 -7.45 -1.82 -3.49
CA LEU A 28 -6.37 -2.48 -4.21
C LEU A 28 -5.08 -1.73 -3.91
N ALA A 29 -4.00 -2.45 -3.63
CA ALA A 29 -2.68 -1.87 -3.49
C ALA A 29 -2.39 -0.89 -4.65
N GLN A 30 -1.94 0.32 -4.33
CA GLN A 30 -1.68 1.38 -5.32
C GLN A 30 -0.19 1.75 -5.33
N PRO A 31 0.39 2.11 -6.48
CA PRO A 31 1.75 2.62 -6.51
C PRO A 31 1.85 3.92 -5.68
N LEU A 32 2.93 4.06 -4.92
CA LEU A 32 3.19 5.29 -4.17
C LEU A 32 3.31 6.51 -5.10
N THR A 33 2.69 7.62 -4.70
CA THR A 33 2.89 8.91 -5.37
C THR A 33 4.30 9.47 -5.09
N PRO A 34 4.81 10.41 -5.90
CA PRO A 34 6.08 11.06 -5.65
C PRO A 34 6.16 11.75 -4.27
N GLU A 35 5.07 12.39 -3.81
CA GLU A 35 5.05 13.05 -2.49
C GLU A 35 5.12 12.04 -1.35
N GLN A 36 4.46 10.89 -1.49
CA GLN A 36 4.52 9.81 -0.52
C GLN A 36 5.94 9.22 -0.46
N LYS A 37 6.56 8.94 -1.61
CA LYS A 37 7.95 8.49 -1.69
C LYS A 37 8.89 9.49 -1.03
N ALA A 38 8.77 10.78 -1.35
CA ALA A 38 9.62 11.81 -0.75
C ALA A 38 9.50 11.87 0.78
N ALA A 39 8.28 11.75 1.32
CA ALA A 39 8.05 11.72 2.76
C ALA A 39 8.72 10.49 3.42
N ILE A 40 8.56 9.30 2.81
CA ILE A 40 9.16 8.06 3.30
C ILE A 40 10.69 8.10 3.18
N GLU A 41 11.22 8.50 2.03
CA GLU A 41 12.66 8.62 1.80
C GLU A 41 13.31 9.50 2.86
N LYS A 42 12.72 10.67 3.13
CA LYS A 42 13.22 11.56 4.17
C LYS A 42 13.27 10.86 5.52
N ALA A 43 12.17 10.23 5.93
CA ALA A 43 12.08 9.57 7.24
C ALA A 43 13.05 8.37 7.37
N VAL A 44 13.24 7.60 6.30
CA VAL A 44 14.21 6.49 6.28
C VAL A 44 15.63 7.02 6.33
N LYS A 45 15.96 8.03 5.52
CA LYS A 45 17.30 8.64 5.47
C LYS A 45 17.75 9.21 6.81
N ASP A 46 16.83 9.78 7.58
CA ASP A 46 17.10 10.27 8.94
C ASP A 46 17.61 9.16 9.90
N SER A 47 17.44 7.88 9.55
CA SER A 47 17.86 6.71 10.34
C SER A 47 19.09 5.97 9.78
N LEU A 48 19.67 6.42 8.67
CA LEU A 48 20.80 5.76 8.00
C LEU A 48 22.15 6.39 8.37
N LYS A 49 23.22 5.59 8.31
CA LYS A 49 24.60 6.08 8.49
C LYS A 49 25.09 6.93 7.32
N ASP A 50 24.74 6.53 6.10
CA ASP A 50 25.01 7.25 4.85
C ASP A 50 23.68 7.46 4.12
N ALA A 51 23.03 8.58 4.39
CA ALA A 51 21.72 8.92 3.85
C ALA A 51 21.73 9.11 2.32
N ASP A 52 22.84 9.60 1.76
CA ASP A 52 22.95 9.90 0.33
C ASP A 52 23.13 8.63 -0.51
N SER A 53 23.65 7.56 0.10
CA SER A 53 23.77 6.25 -0.53
C SER A 53 22.46 5.45 -0.61
N ALA A 54 21.36 5.94 -0.02
CA ALA A 54 20.13 5.18 0.14
C ALA A 54 19.52 4.76 -1.21
N GLN A 55 19.24 3.47 -1.34
CA GLN A 55 18.54 2.85 -2.47
C GLN A 55 17.28 2.17 -1.94
N PHE A 56 16.16 2.34 -2.64
CA PHE A 56 14.86 1.87 -2.18
C PHE A 56 14.26 0.85 -3.13
N LYS A 57 13.77 -0.26 -2.57
CA LYS A 57 12.79 -1.13 -3.23
C LYS A 57 11.42 -0.79 -2.66
N TRP A 58 10.58 -0.20 -3.50
CA TRP A 58 9.24 0.23 -3.15
C TRP A 58 8.24 -0.91 -3.28
N LEU A 59 7.35 -1.03 -2.30
CA LEU A 59 6.12 -1.80 -2.41
C LEU A 59 4.94 -0.86 -2.72
N ASP A 60 3.89 -1.42 -3.31
CA ASP A 60 2.62 -0.71 -3.46
C ASP A 60 2.03 -0.40 -2.08
N TYR A 61 1.40 0.76 -1.94
CA TYR A 61 0.74 1.21 -0.73
C TYR A 61 -0.60 0.49 -0.55
N ILE A 62 -0.76 -0.13 0.62
CA ILE A 62 -1.96 -0.91 1.01
C ILE A 62 -2.81 -0.13 2.04
N GLY A 63 -2.33 1.02 2.51
CA GLY A 63 -3.03 1.82 3.53
C GLY A 63 -4.22 2.63 2.99
N GLU A 64 -4.96 3.24 3.91
CA GLU A 64 -6.11 4.09 3.60
C GLU A 64 -5.69 5.49 3.15
N ASP A 65 -6.64 6.25 2.58
CA ASP A 65 -6.46 7.61 2.05
C ASP A 65 -5.92 8.62 3.08
N ILE A 66 -6.21 8.39 4.37
CA ILE A 66 -5.80 9.29 5.46
C ILE A 66 -4.45 8.90 6.08
N GLY A 67 -3.97 7.69 5.81
CA GLY A 67 -2.70 7.17 6.33
C GLY A 67 -2.77 5.69 6.72
N GLY A 68 -1.61 5.13 7.05
CA GLY A 68 -1.48 3.72 7.41
C GLY A 68 -0.03 3.31 7.62
N ILE A 69 0.15 2.01 7.91
CA ILE A 69 1.48 1.41 7.94
C ILE A 69 1.99 1.27 6.50
N TYR A 70 3.24 1.65 6.29
CA TYR A 70 3.98 1.39 5.07
C TYR A 70 5.23 0.56 5.37
N CYS A 71 5.47 -0.42 4.51
CA CYS A 71 6.65 -1.26 4.53
C CYS A 71 7.39 -1.17 3.20
N GLY A 72 8.70 -1.22 3.28
CA GLY A 72 9.57 -1.25 2.10
C GLY A 72 10.94 -1.79 2.47
N MET A 73 11.87 -1.77 1.51
CA MET A 73 13.26 -2.15 1.77
C MET A 73 14.19 -1.03 1.37
N VAL A 74 15.25 -0.86 2.16
CA VAL A 74 16.30 0.12 1.92
C VAL A 74 17.67 -0.55 1.96
N ASN A 75 18.57 -0.14 1.08
CA ASN A 75 19.98 -0.47 1.16
C ASN A 75 20.77 0.83 1.24
N ALA A 76 21.80 0.86 2.08
CA ALA A 76 22.66 2.02 2.26
C ALA A 76 24.06 1.56 2.70
N LYS A 77 25.06 2.40 2.47
CA LYS A 77 26.41 2.14 2.93
C LYS A 77 26.46 2.17 4.46
N ASN A 78 27.18 1.20 5.02
CA ASN A 78 27.47 1.16 6.44
C ASN A 78 28.69 2.05 6.79
N GLY A 79 29.10 2.04 8.05
CA GLY A 79 30.25 2.85 8.53
C GLY A 79 31.61 2.46 7.93
N PHE A 80 31.69 1.36 7.18
CA PHE A 80 32.87 0.93 6.45
C PHE A 80 32.81 1.29 4.96
N GLY A 81 31.74 1.96 4.51
CA GLY A 81 31.56 2.45 3.15
C GLY A 81 30.99 1.44 2.15
N GLY A 82 30.62 0.23 2.59
CA GLY A 82 30.05 -0.83 1.77
C GLY A 82 28.54 -1.03 1.99
N TYR A 83 27.84 -1.53 0.97
CA TYR A 83 26.45 -1.97 1.07
C TYR A 83 26.41 -3.39 1.66
N ALA A 84 25.61 -3.62 2.70
CA ALA A 84 25.42 -4.95 3.28
C ALA A 84 24.34 -5.75 2.53
N GLY A 85 23.29 -5.07 2.07
CA GLY A 85 22.13 -5.71 1.47
C GLY A 85 20.89 -4.86 1.75
N TYR A 86 19.77 -5.23 1.13
CA TYR A 86 18.50 -4.55 1.41
C TYR A 86 17.94 -5.02 2.75
N SER A 87 17.65 -4.08 3.64
CA SER A 87 17.01 -4.30 4.93
C SER A 87 15.56 -3.85 4.89
N PRO A 88 14.61 -4.60 5.46
CA PRO A 88 13.22 -4.19 5.53
C PRO A 88 13.04 -3.07 6.56
N TYR A 89 12.10 -2.18 6.30
CA TYR A 89 11.67 -1.17 7.27
C TYR A 89 10.15 -1.13 7.37
N VAL A 90 9.67 -0.64 8.51
CA VAL A 90 8.26 -0.40 8.79
C VAL A 90 8.08 0.99 9.39
N GLY A 91 7.07 1.71 8.94
CA GLY A 91 6.77 3.07 9.38
C GLY A 91 5.30 3.45 9.19
N TYR A 92 4.92 4.61 9.73
CA TYR A 92 3.65 5.25 9.43
C TYR A 92 3.82 6.24 8.28
N LEU A 93 2.87 6.25 7.36
CA LEU A 93 2.67 7.30 6.37
C LEU A 93 1.31 7.93 6.64
N VAL A 94 1.26 9.24 6.83
CA VAL A 94 0.02 9.97 7.14
C VAL A 94 -0.18 11.12 6.18
N LYS A 95 -1.43 11.33 5.78
CA LYS A 95 -1.83 12.53 5.03
C LYS A 95 -2.06 13.68 6.00
N THR A 96 -1.57 14.85 5.63
CA THR A 96 -1.68 16.11 6.38
C THR A 96 -2.21 17.20 5.44
N GLU A 97 -2.61 18.34 6.00
CA GLU A 97 -3.00 19.52 5.20
C GLU A 97 -1.87 19.98 4.26
N SER A 98 -0.62 19.80 4.67
CA SER A 98 0.60 20.19 3.93
C SER A 98 1.14 19.11 2.97
N GLY A 99 0.42 18.01 2.75
CA GLY A 99 0.90 16.86 1.97
C GLY A 99 1.10 15.63 2.86
N TYR A 100 2.17 14.86 2.67
CA TYR A 100 2.43 13.63 3.44
C TYR A 100 3.55 13.79 4.45
N LYS A 101 3.44 13.08 5.58
CA LYS A 101 4.53 12.90 6.56
C LYS A 101 4.71 11.41 6.83
N ALA A 102 5.96 11.01 7.04
CA ALA A 102 6.29 9.64 7.43
C ALA A 102 7.13 9.62 8.71
N SER A 103 7.01 8.53 9.46
CA SER A 103 7.85 8.22 10.62
C SER A 103 8.24 6.75 10.56
N ILE A 104 9.53 6.47 10.68
CA ILE A 104 10.03 5.10 10.71
C ILE A 104 9.99 4.58 12.14
N ILE A 105 9.41 3.39 12.29
CA ILE A 105 9.34 2.69 13.58
C ILE A 105 10.63 1.88 13.74
N HIS A 106 10.95 1.04 12.76
CA HIS A 106 12.16 0.20 12.76
C HIS A 106 12.72 -0.03 11.35
N ILE A 107 14.05 -0.17 11.28
CA ILE A 107 14.80 -0.71 10.14
C ILE A 107 15.50 -1.98 10.63
N GLY A 108 15.35 -3.07 9.89
CA GLY A 108 15.98 -4.36 10.18
C GLY A 108 17.43 -4.41 9.72
N ALA A 109 18.01 -5.60 9.81
CA ALA A 109 19.23 -5.95 9.11
C ALA A 109 18.90 -6.58 7.74
N ASP A 110 19.93 -6.93 6.99
CA ASP A 110 19.84 -7.74 5.76
C ASP A 110 19.65 -9.24 6.02
N ASP A 111 19.77 -9.71 7.27
CA ASP A 111 19.53 -11.10 7.66
C ASP A 111 18.06 -11.32 8.09
N PRO A 112 17.27 -12.12 7.34
CA PRO A 112 15.89 -12.44 7.72
C PRO A 112 15.77 -13.32 8.97
N ASN A 113 16.86 -13.97 9.42
CA ASN A 113 16.87 -14.77 10.65
C ASN A 113 17.16 -13.94 11.90
N ASP A 114 17.57 -12.68 11.75
CA ASP A 114 17.67 -11.76 12.88
C ASP A 114 16.28 -11.56 13.48
N GLY A 115 16.18 -11.71 14.81
CA GLY A 115 14.88 -11.67 15.49
C GLY A 115 14.12 -10.35 15.33
N LYS A 116 14.82 -9.23 15.15
CA LYS A 116 14.18 -7.93 14.89
C LYS A 116 13.75 -7.82 13.44
N THR A 117 14.60 -8.24 12.49
CA THR A 117 14.23 -8.31 11.07
C THR A 117 13.00 -9.19 10.86
N ALA A 118 12.98 -10.38 11.47
CA ALA A 118 11.84 -11.29 11.41
C ALA A 118 10.56 -10.66 11.99
N ALA A 119 10.67 -9.89 13.08
CA ALA A 119 9.54 -9.17 13.66
C ALA A 119 8.99 -8.09 12.72
N ILE A 120 9.88 -7.36 12.03
CA ILE A 120 9.49 -6.37 11.00
C ILE A 120 8.78 -7.06 9.85
N ILE A 121 9.37 -8.14 9.30
CA ILE A 121 8.78 -8.90 8.19
C ILE A 121 7.39 -9.42 8.56
N ASN A 122 7.24 -10.01 9.75
CA ASN A 122 5.95 -10.52 10.22
C ASN A 122 4.94 -9.39 10.45
N SER A 123 5.37 -8.22 10.93
CA SER A 123 4.49 -7.06 11.09
C SER A 123 4.00 -6.55 9.73
N CYS A 124 4.90 -6.42 8.76
CA CYS A 124 4.58 -6.05 7.40
C CYS A 124 3.62 -7.05 6.72
N ALA A 125 3.85 -8.35 6.91
CA ALA A 125 2.98 -9.40 6.37
C ALA A 125 1.55 -9.35 6.93
N LYS A 126 1.37 -8.98 8.21
CA LYS A 126 0.04 -8.80 8.80
C LYS A 126 -0.73 -7.63 8.18
N GLU A 127 -0.02 -6.60 7.73
CA GLU A 127 -0.57 -5.46 7.00
C GLU A 127 -0.72 -5.75 5.49
N GLY A 128 -0.40 -6.96 5.04
CA GLY A 128 -0.52 -7.39 3.63
C GLY A 128 0.70 -7.14 2.76
N TYR A 129 1.82 -6.65 3.32
CA TYR A 129 3.07 -6.45 2.58
C TYR A 129 3.90 -7.73 2.53
N HIS A 130 4.33 -8.11 1.34
CA HIS A 130 5.25 -9.23 1.13
C HIS A 130 6.51 -8.73 0.40
N PHE A 131 7.67 -8.95 1.01
CA PHE A 131 8.95 -8.66 0.36
C PHE A 131 9.28 -9.77 -0.62
N THR A 132 9.51 -9.42 -1.88
CA THR A 132 10.01 -10.34 -2.91
C THR A 132 11.51 -10.11 -3.10
N ASP A 133 12.28 -11.19 -3.20
CA ASP A 133 13.73 -11.13 -3.41
C ASP A 133 14.13 -10.48 -4.75
#